data_AF-A0A838J002-F1
#
_entry.id   AF-A0A838J002-F1
#
_cell.length_a   1.000
_cell.length_b   1.000
_cell.length_c   1.000
_cell.angle_alpha   90.00
_cell.angle_beta   90.00
_cell.angle_gamma   90.00
#
_symmetry.space_group_name_H-M   'P 1'
#
loop_
_entity.id
_entity.type
_entity.pdbx_description
1 polymer ?
#
loop_
_entity_poly.entity_id
_entity_poly.type
_entity_poly.pdbx_seq_one_letter_code
_entity_poly.pdbx_strand_id
1 'polypeptide(L)'
;MHPSDDPSAPRANGSGPREAALGGSDPWVCATCGAHLEADVAPPDPCPICADPRQYVGEGGQRWLRLGELAAHHRTRVERVEHDLWGVGVEPSFAIGQRALVVRTPEGNVMWDCVPLVDESAVELLQALGGVRTIAVSHPHFYTGVA
;
A
#
# COMPACT_ATOMS: atom_id res chain seq x y z
N MET A 1 21.97 -26.10 -19.14
CA MET A 1 20.68 -26.80 -19.16
C MET A 1 19.92 -26.30 -17.94
N HIS A 2 19.09 -25.27 -18.14
CA HIS A 2 18.32 -24.58 -17.09
C HIS A 2 17.04 -25.39 -16.77
N PRO A 3 16.69 -25.61 -15.50
CA PRO A 3 15.36 -26.09 -15.13
C PRO A 3 14.51 -24.90 -14.70
N SER A 4 13.76 -24.31 -15.63
CA SER A 4 12.81 -23.24 -15.35
C SER A 4 11.68 -23.26 -16.37
N ASP A 5 10.93 -24.38 -16.44
CA ASP A 5 9.66 -24.46 -17.15
C ASP A 5 8.84 -25.63 -16.56
N ASP A 6 8.14 -25.40 -15.44
CA ASP A 6 7.03 -26.27 -15.02
C ASP A 6 5.71 -25.52 -15.26
N PRO A 7 4.90 -25.94 -16.25
CA PRO A 7 3.64 -25.28 -16.61
C PRO A 7 2.47 -25.60 -15.66
N SER A 8 2.73 -26.24 -14.50
CA SER A 8 1.68 -26.75 -13.60
C SER A 8 1.34 -25.80 -12.43
N ALA A 9 1.91 -24.59 -12.37
CA ALA A 9 1.58 -23.64 -11.32
C ALA A 9 0.11 -23.16 -11.43
N PRO A 10 -0.71 -23.31 -10.38
CA PRO A 10 -2.12 -22.93 -10.44
C PRO A 10 -2.26 -21.41 -10.59
N ARG A 11 -3.00 -20.99 -11.63
CA ARG A 11 -3.44 -19.60 -11.76
C ARG A 11 -4.55 -19.35 -10.74
N ALA A 12 -4.27 -18.53 -9.72
CA ALA A 12 -5.27 -18.09 -8.77
C ALA A 12 -6.28 -17.17 -9.48
N ASN A 13 -7.44 -17.74 -9.84
CA ASN A 13 -8.60 -17.02 -10.36
C ASN A 13 -9.58 -16.83 -9.19
N GLY A 14 -9.44 -15.71 -8.47
CA GLY A 14 -10.28 -15.36 -7.33
C GLY A 14 -11.25 -14.23 -7.69
N SER A 15 -12.39 -14.57 -8.27
CA SER A 15 -13.52 -13.67 -8.47
C SER A 15 -14.54 -13.86 -7.34
N GLY A 16 -14.30 -13.19 -6.22
CA GLY A 16 -15.22 -13.09 -5.08
C GLY A 16 -15.07 -11.72 -4.41
N PRO A 17 -16.11 -11.19 -3.74
CA PRO A 17 -16.08 -9.83 -3.20
C PRO A 17 -15.01 -9.72 -2.11
N ARG A 18 -14.07 -8.79 -2.32
CA ARG A 18 -12.88 -8.49 -1.52
C ARG A 18 -13.20 -7.69 -0.24
N GLU A 19 -14.34 -7.95 0.38
CA GLU A 19 -14.81 -7.20 1.57
C GLU A 19 -14.07 -7.60 2.86
N ALA A 20 -13.40 -8.76 2.89
CA ALA A 20 -12.74 -9.27 4.09
C ALA A 20 -11.29 -8.77 4.31
N ALA A 21 -10.72 -8.04 3.34
CA ALA A 21 -9.31 -7.62 3.33
C ALA A 21 -8.98 -6.45 4.26
N LEU A 22 -9.99 -5.67 4.60
CA LEU A 22 -9.84 -4.44 5.36
C LEU A 22 -10.30 -4.74 6.77
N GLY A 23 -9.37 -4.81 7.73
CA GLY A 23 -9.68 -5.09 9.12
C GLY A 23 -10.73 -4.10 9.68
N GLY A 24 -12.00 -4.45 9.57
CA GLY A 24 -13.19 -3.77 10.14
C GLY A 24 -13.45 -2.31 9.75
N SER A 25 -12.48 -1.60 9.16
CA SER A 25 -12.54 -0.17 8.86
C SER A 25 -12.35 0.08 7.36
N ASP A 26 -13.18 0.95 6.79
CA ASP A 26 -13.10 1.39 5.39
C ASP A 26 -12.73 2.89 5.35
N PRO A 27 -11.47 3.23 5.68
CA PRO A 27 -11.02 4.60 5.79
C PRO A 27 -11.11 5.33 4.45
N TRP A 28 -11.11 6.66 4.52
CA TRP A 28 -10.93 7.49 3.34
C TRP A 28 -9.47 7.51 2.92
N VAL A 29 -9.21 7.54 1.63
CA VAL A 29 -7.88 7.67 1.02
C VAL A 29 -7.89 8.82 0.04
N CYS A 30 -6.98 9.77 0.20
CA CYS A 30 -6.85 10.88 -0.74
C CYS A 30 -6.33 10.38 -2.09
N ALA A 31 -7.08 10.64 -3.17
CA ALA A 31 -6.73 10.17 -4.50
C ALA A 31 -5.44 10.80 -5.07
N THR A 32 -4.99 11.92 -4.51
CA THR A 32 -3.78 12.61 -4.95
C THR A 32 -2.55 12.20 -4.14
N CYS A 33 -2.61 12.26 -2.80
CA CYS A 33 -1.42 12.02 -1.95
C CYS A 33 -1.40 10.67 -1.25
N GLY A 34 -2.48 9.88 -1.30
CA GLY A 34 -2.55 8.57 -0.64
C GLY A 34 -2.75 8.62 0.87
N ALA A 35 -2.92 9.81 1.47
CA ALA A 35 -3.15 9.93 2.91
C ALA A 35 -4.51 9.35 3.32
N HIS A 36 -4.56 8.71 4.50
CA HIS A 36 -5.78 8.13 5.04
C HIS A 36 -6.46 9.05 6.06
N LEU A 37 -7.78 8.88 6.21
CA LEU A 37 -8.57 9.38 7.34
C LEU A 37 -9.51 8.28 7.83
N GLU A 38 -9.80 8.28 9.12
CA GLU A 38 -10.72 7.33 9.74
C GLU A 38 -12.09 7.31 9.04
N ALA A 39 -12.72 6.14 9.01
CA ALA A 39 -13.93 5.90 8.22
C ALA A 39 -15.12 6.77 8.64
N ASP A 40 -15.17 7.17 9.92
CA ASP A 40 -16.23 7.95 10.58
C ASP A 40 -15.97 9.47 10.54
N VAL A 41 -14.81 9.90 10.03
CA VAL A 41 -14.47 11.32 9.86
C VAL A 41 -14.85 11.78 8.47
N ALA A 42 -15.59 12.88 8.37
CA ALA A 42 -15.87 13.52 7.10
C ALA A 42 -14.56 14.07 6.49
N PRO A 43 -14.22 13.71 5.24
CA PRO A 43 -12.97 14.15 4.66
C PRO A 43 -13.00 15.67 4.37
N PRO A 44 -11.92 16.40 4.67
CA PRO A 44 -11.82 17.83 4.41
C PRO A 44 -11.70 18.12 2.90
N ASP A 45 -12.15 19.30 2.51
CA ASP A 45 -12.01 19.82 1.15
C ASP A 45 -11.37 21.23 1.18
N PRO A 46 -10.11 21.40 0.72
CA PRO A 46 -9.23 20.36 0.18
C PRO A 46 -8.59 19.49 1.27
N CYS A 47 -7.91 18.41 0.85
CA CYS A 47 -7.01 17.66 1.73
C CYS A 47 -5.89 18.60 2.26
N PRO A 48 -5.69 18.72 3.59
CA PRO A 48 -4.67 19.61 4.17
C PRO A 48 -3.26 19.32 3.67
N ILE A 49 -2.95 18.05 3.39
CA ILE A 49 -1.66 17.64 2.82
C ILE A 49 -1.52 18.13 1.38
N CYS A 50 -2.58 18.05 0.57
CA CYS A 50 -2.56 18.51 -0.82
C CYS A 50 -2.59 20.03 -0.94
N ALA A 51 -3.15 20.72 0.06
CA ALA A 51 -3.16 22.17 0.15
C ALA A 51 -1.84 22.77 0.68
N ASP A 52 -0.93 21.93 1.22
CA ASP A 52 0.41 22.37 1.59
C ASP A 52 1.19 22.78 0.33
N PRO A 53 1.92 23.90 0.34
CA PRO A 53 2.65 24.41 -0.84
C PRO A 53 3.75 23.48 -1.36
N ARG A 54 4.15 22.45 -0.61
CA ARG A 54 5.11 21.41 -1.03
C ARG A 54 4.41 20.22 -1.71
N GLN A 55 3.10 20.29 -1.85
CA GLN A 55 2.27 19.32 -2.55
C GLN A 55 1.33 20.06 -3.51
N TYR A 56 0.33 19.35 -4.03
CA TYR A 56 -0.65 19.89 -4.96
C TYR A 56 -2.00 19.18 -4.81
N VAL A 57 -3.07 19.88 -5.16
CA VAL A 57 -4.38 19.27 -5.44
C VAL A 57 -4.33 18.67 -6.84
N GLY A 58 -4.85 17.46 -7.02
CA GLY A 58 -4.85 16.78 -8.31
C GLY A 58 -5.55 17.58 -9.42
N GLU A 59 -5.16 17.32 -10.67
CA GLU A 59 -5.67 18.04 -11.86
C GLU A 59 -7.20 18.02 -11.97
N GLY A 60 -7.86 16.93 -11.54
CA GLY A 60 -9.31 16.78 -11.49
C GLY A 60 -9.98 17.34 -10.22
N GLY A 61 -9.27 18.15 -9.43
CA GLY A 61 -9.72 18.64 -8.13
C GLY A 61 -9.49 17.64 -6.98
N GLN A 62 -9.91 18.04 -5.78
CA GLN A 62 -9.82 17.19 -4.59
C GLN A 62 -10.76 15.99 -4.72
N ARG A 63 -10.24 14.79 -4.47
CA ARG A 63 -11.03 13.55 -4.43
C ARG A 63 -10.58 12.66 -3.28
N TRP A 64 -11.56 12.05 -2.64
CA TRP A 64 -11.39 11.04 -1.62
C TRP A 64 -12.08 9.76 -2.10
N LEU A 65 -11.40 8.64 -1.90
CA LEU A 65 -11.92 7.30 -2.17
C LEU A 65 -12.11 6.57 -0.84
N ARG A 66 -12.97 5.58 -0.80
CA ARG A 66 -12.91 4.56 0.24
C ARG A 66 -11.79 3.56 -0.04
N LEU A 67 -11.20 3.00 1.01
CA LEU A 67 -10.13 2.01 0.86
C LEU A 67 -10.64 0.76 0.11
N GLY A 68 -11.89 0.37 0.32
CA GLY A 68 -12.55 -0.70 -0.44
C GLY A 68 -12.67 -0.40 -1.93
N GLU A 69 -12.96 0.86 -2.30
CA GLU A 69 -12.98 1.29 -3.71
C GLU A 69 -11.59 1.23 -4.33
N LEU A 70 -10.55 1.60 -3.59
CA LEU A 70 -9.15 1.47 -4.03
C LEU A 70 -8.80 -0.01 -4.26
N ALA A 71 -9.09 -0.87 -3.29
CA ALA A 71 -8.78 -2.31 -3.30
C ALA A 71 -9.56 -3.11 -4.37
N ALA A 72 -10.70 -2.60 -4.85
CA ALA A 72 -11.47 -3.21 -5.93
C ALA A 72 -10.72 -3.17 -7.28
N HIS A 73 -9.85 -2.17 -7.47
CA HIS A 73 -9.19 -1.90 -8.76
C HIS A 73 -7.67 -1.93 -8.69
N HIS A 74 -7.11 -2.01 -7.49
CA HIS A 74 -5.67 -2.01 -7.25
C HIS A 74 -5.26 -3.23 -6.44
N ARG A 75 -3.96 -3.53 -6.46
CA ARG A 75 -3.34 -4.54 -5.60
C ARG A 75 -2.01 -4.04 -5.11
N THR A 76 -1.53 -4.67 -4.05
CA THR A 76 -0.20 -4.42 -3.52
C THR A 76 0.81 -5.27 -4.29
N ARG A 77 1.90 -4.65 -4.73
CA ARG A 77 3.01 -5.29 -5.41
C ARG A 77 4.18 -5.38 -4.44
N VAL A 78 4.59 -6.61 -4.13
CA VAL A 78 5.81 -6.90 -3.36
C VAL A 78 6.82 -7.50 -4.32
N GLU A 79 8.00 -6.90 -4.41
CA GLU A 79 9.05 -7.34 -5.34
C GLU A 79 10.45 -7.25 -4.75
N ARG A 80 11.34 -8.13 -5.18
CA ARG A 80 12.74 -8.08 -4.77
C ARG A 80 13.46 -6.99 -5.56
N VAL A 81 14.05 -6.03 -4.83
CA VAL A 81 14.87 -4.95 -5.42
C VAL A 81 16.33 -5.40 -5.43
N GLU A 82 16.83 -5.91 -4.31
CA GLU A 82 18.19 -6.45 -4.15
C GLU A 82 18.18 -7.62 -3.15
N HIS A 83 19.36 -8.21 -2.87
CA HIS A 83 19.49 -9.16 -1.76
C HIS A 83 19.03 -8.53 -0.45
N ASP A 84 18.08 -9.16 0.23
CA ASP A 84 17.46 -8.69 1.48
C ASP A 84 16.79 -7.30 1.42
N LEU A 85 16.50 -6.79 0.21
CA LEU A 85 15.77 -5.55 0.00
C LEU A 85 14.57 -5.77 -0.91
N TRP A 86 13.38 -5.43 -0.42
CA TRP A 86 12.12 -5.61 -1.13
C TRP A 86 11.39 -4.28 -1.27
N GLY A 87 10.75 -4.07 -2.41
CA GLY A 87 9.87 -2.94 -2.65
C GLY A 87 8.42 -3.34 -2.43
N VAL A 88 7.66 -2.44 -1.81
CA VAL A 88 6.20 -2.56 -1.65
C VAL A 88 5.56 -1.34 -2.27
N GLY A 89 4.67 -1.55 -3.23
CA GLY A 89 3.97 -0.50 -3.96
C GLY A 89 2.54 -0.90 -4.30
N VAL A 90 1.81 -0.01 -4.98
CA VAL A 90 0.44 -0.27 -5.45
C VAL A 90 0.42 -0.33 -6.97
N GLU A 91 -0.33 -1.29 -7.53
CA GLU A 91 -0.48 -1.50 -8.97
C GLU A 91 -1.98 -1.62 -9.36
N PRO A 92 -2.49 -0.82 -10.31
CA PRO A 92 -1.82 0.27 -11.02
C PRO A 92 -1.25 1.37 -10.10
N SER A 93 -0.35 2.22 -10.60
CA SER A 93 0.18 3.33 -9.78
C SER A 93 -0.96 4.22 -9.28
N PHE A 94 -0.95 4.53 -7.99
CA PHE A 94 -1.98 5.32 -7.33
C PHE A 94 -1.36 6.53 -6.62
N ALA A 95 -2.13 7.62 -6.50
CA ALA A 95 -1.70 8.86 -5.87
C ALA A 95 -0.36 9.35 -6.45
N ILE A 96 0.57 9.80 -5.60
CA ILE A 96 1.92 10.22 -5.99
C ILE A 96 2.88 9.04 -6.25
N GLY A 97 2.40 7.80 -6.33
CA GLY A 97 3.23 6.63 -6.57
C GLY A 97 4.15 6.26 -5.40
N GLN A 98 3.64 6.39 -4.16
CA GLN A 98 4.39 6.05 -2.95
C GLN A 98 4.87 4.59 -3.00
N ARG A 99 6.10 4.36 -2.54
CA ARG A 99 6.72 3.03 -2.46
C ARG A 99 7.45 2.90 -1.13
N ALA A 100 7.09 1.87 -0.37
CA ALA A 100 7.82 1.47 0.83
C ALA A 100 8.95 0.48 0.48
N LEU A 101 9.93 0.37 1.35
CA LEU A 101 11.00 -0.63 1.26
C LEU A 101 10.99 -1.53 2.49
N VAL A 102 11.25 -2.82 2.33
CA VAL A 102 11.44 -3.77 3.43
C VAL A 102 12.87 -4.28 3.38
N VAL A 103 13.62 -3.97 4.44
CA VAL A 103 15.00 -4.45 4.64
C VAL A 103 14.94 -5.65 5.58
N ARG A 104 15.45 -6.80 5.12
CA ARG A 104 15.56 -8.00 5.96
C ARG A 104 16.82 -7.95 6.80
N THR A 105 16.68 -8.27 8.08
CA THR A 105 17.80 -8.34 9.02
C THR A 105 17.64 -9.55 9.94
N PRO A 106 18.72 -10.12 10.48
CA PRO A 106 18.64 -11.19 11.48
C PRO A 106 17.84 -10.80 12.73
N GLU A 107 17.79 -9.51 13.07
CA GLU A 107 17.09 -8.98 14.24
C GLU A 107 15.61 -8.64 13.97
N GLY A 108 15.14 -8.82 12.73
CA GLY A 108 13.77 -8.54 12.29
C GLY A 108 13.70 -7.47 11.20
N ASN A 109 12.74 -7.62 10.29
CA ASN A 109 12.65 -6.75 9.12
C ASN A 109 12.17 -5.35 9.48
N VAL A 110 12.72 -4.33 8.81
CA VAL A 110 12.30 -2.93 8.93
C VAL A 110 11.61 -2.53 7.63
N MET A 111 10.40 -1.99 7.74
CA MET A 111 9.75 -1.30 6.64
C MET A 111 10.05 0.20 6.72
N TRP A 112 10.57 0.77 5.65
CA TRP A 112 10.79 2.20 5.48
C TRP A 112 9.62 2.79 4.66
N ASP A 113 8.94 3.76 5.25
CA ASP A 113 7.68 4.37 4.80
C ASP A 113 6.51 3.36 4.72
N CYS A 114 5.39 3.75 4.12
CA CYS A 114 4.23 2.90 3.92
C CYS A 114 3.57 3.16 2.55
N VAL A 115 2.52 2.39 2.24
CA VAL A 115 1.75 2.48 1.00
C VAL A 115 0.26 2.60 1.33
N PRO A 116 -0.55 3.22 0.47
CA PRO A 116 -1.97 3.44 0.74
C PRO A 116 -2.85 2.17 0.67
N LEU A 117 -2.28 1.04 0.25
CA LEU A 117 -2.97 -0.24 0.21
C LEU A 117 -1.99 -1.36 0.54
N VAL A 118 -2.37 -2.21 1.50
CA VAL A 118 -1.73 -3.50 1.79
C VAL A 118 -2.85 -4.54 1.77
N ASP A 119 -2.90 -5.37 0.72
CA ASP A 119 -3.87 -6.46 0.60
C ASP A 119 -3.38 -7.76 1.25
N GLU A 120 -4.26 -8.76 1.40
CA GLU A 120 -3.91 -10.00 2.10
C GLU A 120 -2.75 -10.74 1.43
N SER A 121 -2.67 -10.68 0.09
CA SER A 121 -1.58 -11.34 -0.65
C SER A 121 -0.23 -10.73 -0.32
N ALA A 122 -0.16 -9.39 -0.14
CA ALA A 122 1.05 -8.75 0.33
C ALA A 122 1.35 -9.05 1.79
N VAL A 123 0.34 -9.17 2.65
CA VAL A 123 0.54 -9.61 4.05
C VAL A 123 1.18 -10.99 4.07
N GLU A 124 0.64 -11.95 3.33
CA GLU A 124 1.19 -13.31 3.23
C GLU A 124 2.65 -13.31 2.75
N LEU A 125 2.95 -12.54 1.69
CA LEU A 125 4.30 -12.41 1.16
C LEU A 125 5.25 -11.78 2.20
N LEU A 126 4.84 -10.71 2.88
CA LEU A 126 5.65 -10.06 3.91
C LEU A 126 5.88 -10.98 5.11
N GLN A 127 4.89 -11.78 5.52
CA GLN A 127 5.07 -12.80 6.55
C GLN A 127 6.05 -13.89 6.12
N ALA A 128 5.97 -14.37 4.88
CA ALA A 128 6.93 -15.34 4.33
C ALA A 128 8.37 -14.78 4.27
N LEU A 129 8.54 -13.46 4.18
CA LEU A 129 9.85 -12.80 4.25
C LEU A 129 10.38 -12.63 5.69
N GLY A 130 9.63 -13.03 6.70
CA GLY A 130 9.98 -12.89 8.13
C GLY A 130 9.17 -11.82 8.87
N GLY A 131 8.06 -11.35 8.30
CA GLY A 131 7.21 -10.31 8.87
C GLY A 131 7.80 -8.90 8.79
N VAL A 132 7.18 -7.93 9.44
CA VAL A 132 7.72 -6.57 9.64
C VAL A 132 7.75 -6.31 11.14
N ARG A 133 8.94 -6.09 11.69
CA ARG A 133 9.12 -5.83 13.12
C ARG A 133 8.90 -4.37 13.48
N THR A 134 9.36 -3.47 12.60
CA THR A 134 9.32 -2.03 12.81
C THR A 134 9.02 -1.31 11.52
N ILE A 135 8.21 -0.26 11.59
CA ILE A 135 8.00 0.70 10.51
C ILE A 135 8.72 2.00 10.89
N ALA A 136 9.57 2.50 10.00
CA ALA A 136 10.21 3.80 10.11
C ALA A 136 9.64 4.73 9.03
N VAL A 137 9.11 5.88 9.42
CA VAL A 137 8.55 6.86 8.47
C VAL A 137 9.52 8.00 8.26
N SER A 138 9.72 8.37 6.99
CA SER A 138 10.64 9.43 6.59
C SER A 138 10.10 10.83 6.86
N HIS A 139 8.78 11.00 6.81
CA HIS A 139 8.12 12.31 6.96
C HIS A 139 6.64 12.18 7.41
N PRO A 140 6.04 13.24 8.00
CA PRO A 140 4.77 13.10 8.72
C PRO A 140 3.55 12.74 7.86
N HIS A 141 3.57 12.98 6.55
CA HIS A 141 2.43 12.62 5.70
C HIS A 141 2.26 11.09 5.54
N PHE A 142 3.28 10.29 5.86
CA PHE A 142 3.15 8.82 5.86
C PHE A 142 2.40 8.30 7.10
N TYR A 143 2.32 9.06 8.21
CA TYR A 143 1.69 8.57 9.44
C TYR A 143 0.25 8.08 9.23
N THR A 144 -0.49 8.69 8.30
CA THR A 144 -1.88 8.31 8.07
C THR A 144 -2.03 6.90 7.51
N GLY A 145 -1.04 6.40 6.77
CA GLY A 145 -1.05 5.05 6.21
C GLY A 145 -0.33 4.02 7.08
N VAL A 146 -0.01 4.36 8.34
CA VAL A 146 0.58 3.44 9.32
C VAL A 146 -0.55 2.91 10.21
N ALA A 147 -1.31 1.93 9.71
CA ALA A 147 -2.33 1.24 10.47
C ALA A 147 -2.41 -0.21 10.01
#